data_AF-A0A914M4A0-F1
#
_entry.id   AF-A0A914M4A0-F1
#
_cell.length_a   1.000
_cell.length_b   1.000
_cell.length_c   1.000
_cell.angle_alpha   90.00
_cell.angle_beta   90.00
_cell.angle_gamma   90.00
#
_symmetry.space_group_name_H-M   'P 1'
#
loop_
_entity.id
_entity.type
_entity.pdbx_description
1 polymer ?
#
loop_
_entity_poly.entity_id
_entity_poly.type
_entity_poly.pdbx_seq_one_letter_code
_entity_poly.pdbx_strand_id
1 'polypeptide(L)'
;MHVQGGENVNTFDIRIFFSNGAAVQAVFEKNSTANDLIHLMIKHLEIDDINDGEEALAIWLVSPLLEIQLKPCQILYKIYQKWPAFLTRFTNAEDHEILLDEPLIVLRRNVLLTLDREIQLTTKYEKLAQVLYFDARDKYLCGKYSVDIESSLELVGLQLAIEFGPCNGNYNKMIDLIYDHLNELAPSSHTKLIKSFRLFGLSLMECRKGLENQVYDEYRVASTHFHNNHARYVQFLKIVGSSPRFFLKFFFNF
;
A
#
# COMPACT_ATOMS: atom_id res chain seq x y z
N MET A 1 4.63 -55.49 14.56
CA MET A 1 3.59 -54.53 14.15
C MET A 1 4.17 -53.15 14.36
N HIS A 2 4.47 -52.44 13.26
CA HIS A 2 5.07 -51.11 13.28
C HIS A 2 4.05 -50.11 13.86
N VAL A 3 4.40 -49.48 14.97
CA VAL A 3 3.80 -48.21 15.39
C VAL A 3 4.42 -47.15 14.49
N GLN A 4 3.69 -46.68 13.49
CA GLN A 4 4.03 -45.45 12.78
C GLN A 4 3.86 -44.30 13.78
N GLY A 5 4.98 -43.76 14.25
CA GLY A 5 4.99 -42.47 14.91
C GLY A 5 4.54 -41.43 13.91
N GLY A 6 3.36 -40.84 14.14
CA GLY A 6 2.94 -39.65 13.42
C GLY A 6 3.94 -38.54 13.75
N GLU A 7 4.75 -38.16 12.78
CA GLU A 7 5.49 -36.91 12.85
C GLU A 7 4.47 -35.80 13.08
N ASN A 8 4.54 -35.14 14.24
CA ASN A 8 3.81 -33.90 14.46
C ASN A 8 4.35 -32.88 13.45
N VAL A 9 3.70 -32.77 12.30
CA VAL A 9 4.07 -31.79 11.28
C VAL A 9 3.89 -30.42 11.93
N ASN A 10 5.02 -29.75 12.16
CA ASN A 10 5.13 -28.53 12.95
C ASN A 10 4.70 -27.33 12.09
N THR A 11 3.42 -27.27 11.76
CA THR A 11 2.81 -26.24 10.91
C THR A 11 2.18 -25.13 11.73
N PHE A 12 1.90 -24.01 11.06
CA PHE A 12 1.14 -22.90 11.62
C PHE A 12 0.37 -22.17 10.52
N ASP A 13 -0.79 -21.63 10.88
CA ASP A 13 -1.60 -20.79 10.01
C ASP A 13 -1.01 -19.38 9.92
N ILE A 14 -0.85 -18.90 8.70
CA ILE A 14 -0.34 -17.56 8.40
C ILE A 14 -1.35 -16.81 7.54
N ARG A 15 -1.51 -15.51 7.82
CA ARG A 15 -2.17 -14.57 6.92
C ARG A 15 -1.13 -13.62 6.34
N ILE A 16 -1.07 -13.56 5.01
CA ILE A 16 -0.25 -12.60 4.26
C ILE A 16 -1.19 -11.50 3.79
N PHE A 17 -1.00 -10.30 4.31
CA PHE A 17 -1.82 -9.14 3.99
C PHE A 17 -1.31 -8.41 2.74
N PHE A 18 -2.23 -7.81 2.00
CA PHE A 18 -1.96 -6.74 1.05
C PHE A 18 -2.12 -5.39 1.76
N SER A 19 -1.56 -4.31 1.20
CA SER A 19 -1.64 -2.97 1.80
C SER A 19 -3.07 -2.40 1.89
N ASN A 20 -4.05 -2.97 1.20
CA ASN A 20 -5.47 -2.61 1.32
C ASN A 20 -6.22 -3.40 2.41
N GLY A 21 -5.53 -4.24 3.19
CA GLY A 21 -6.12 -5.05 4.25
C GLY A 21 -6.70 -6.40 3.80
N ALA A 22 -6.80 -6.68 2.50
CA ALA A 22 -7.10 -8.03 2.02
C ALA A 22 -5.98 -9.00 2.42
N ALA A 23 -6.30 -10.28 2.59
CA ALA A 23 -5.30 -11.27 3.02
C ALA A 23 -5.50 -12.63 2.36
N VAL A 24 -4.38 -13.33 2.16
CA VAL A 24 -4.33 -14.74 1.78
C VAL A 24 -3.95 -15.54 3.01
N GLN A 25 -4.79 -16.51 3.38
CA GLN A 25 -4.49 -17.45 4.46
C GLN A 25 -3.89 -18.74 3.88
N ALA A 26 -2.81 -19.21 4.49
CA ALA A 26 -2.17 -20.48 4.14
C ALA A 26 -1.46 -21.11 5.34
N VAL A 27 -1.26 -22.42 5.26
CA VAL A 27 -0.56 -23.20 6.28
C VAL A 27 0.89 -23.38 5.84
N PHE A 28 1.83 -23.08 6.74
CA PHE A 28 3.26 -23.20 6.49
C PHE A 28 3.94 -24.02 7.57
N GLU A 29 5.10 -24.59 7.24
CA GLU A 29 5.97 -25.24 8.20
C GLU A 29 6.82 -24.19 8.95
N LYS A 30 7.21 -24.45 10.21
CA LYS A 30 8.07 -23.52 10.98
C LYS A 30 9.45 -23.24 10.37
N ASN A 31 9.89 -24.04 9.39
CA ASN A 31 11.13 -23.83 8.62
C ASN A 31 10.89 -23.03 7.33
N SER A 32 9.64 -22.70 6.97
CA SER A 32 9.32 -21.99 5.73
C SER A 32 9.99 -20.61 5.71
N THR A 33 10.54 -20.31 4.55
CA THR A 33 11.28 -19.09 4.27
C THR A 33 10.35 -18.00 3.73
N ALA A 34 10.82 -16.75 3.76
CA ALA A 34 10.13 -15.66 3.09
C ALA A 34 9.91 -15.96 1.60
N ASN A 35 10.84 -16.67 0.93
CA ASN A 35 10.69 -17.03 -0.47
C ASN A 35 9.49 -17.96 -0.72
N ASP A 36 9.24 -18.92 0.17
CA ASP A 36 8.10 -19.83 0.05
C ASP A 36 6.77 -19.06 0.09
N LEU A 37 6.70 -18.02 0.93
CA LEU A 37 5.55 -17.12 1.00
C LEU A 37 5.43 -16.26 -0.26
N ILE A 38 6.55 -15.74 -0.77
CA ILE A 38 6.55 -14.96 -2.03
C ILE A 38 6.03 -15.83 -3.17
N HIS A 39 6.49 -17.08 -3.30
CA HIS A 39 6.06 -18.00 -4.35
C HIS A 39 4.57 -18.32 -4.28
N LEU A 40 4.03 -18.51 -3.07
CA LEU A 40 2.58 -18.64 -2.88
C LEU A 40 1.84 -17.42 -3.43
N MET A 41 2.32 -16.21 -3.11
CA MET A 41 1.69 -14.96 -3.53
C MET A 41 1.83 -14.72 -5.04
N ILE A 42 2.98 -15.01 -5.65
CA ILE A 42 3.20 -14.95 -7.10
C ILE A 42 2.18 -15.84 -7.82
N LYS A 43 2.00 -17.07 -7.34
CA LYS A 43 1.01 -18.00 -7.88
C LYS A 43 -0.42 -17.46 -7.71
N HIS A 44 -0.75 -16.90 -6.54
CA HIS A 44 -2.06 -16.30 -6.27
C HIS A 44 -2.35 -15.10 -7.19
N LEU A 45 -1.31 -14.31 -7.50
CA LEU A 45 -1.39 -13.16 -8.40
C LEU A 45 -1.35 -13.54 -9.89
N GLU A 46 -1.25 -14.84 -10.23
CA GLU A 46 -1.16 -15.33 -11.60
C GLU A 46 -0.02 -14.64 -12.39
N ILE A 47 1.14 -14.49 -11.75
CA ILE A 47 2.36 -13.99 -12.40
C ILE A 47 3.09 -15.18 -13.01
N ASP A 48 3.15 -15.22 -14.34
CA ASP A 48 3.63 -16.36 -15.12
C ASP A 48 5.14 -16.64 -14.93
N ASP A 49 5.95 -15.57 -14.77
CA ASP A 49 7.37 -15.66 -14.53
C ASP A 49 7.69 -15.40 -13.06
N ILE A 50 8.18 -16.44 -12.37
CA ILE A 50 8.51 -16.36 -10.95
C ILE A 50 9.59 -15.30 -10.66
N ASN A 51 10.53 -15.09 -11.59
CA ASN A 51 11.60 -14.11 -11.41
C ASN A 51 11.05 -12.68 -11.46
N ASP A 52 10.08 -12.41 -12.34
CA ASP A 52 9.39 -11.12 -12.40
C ASP A 52 8.71 -10.82 -11.06
N GLY A 53 8.06 -11.83 -10.46
CA GLY A 53 7.40 -11.71 -9.17
C GLY A 53 8.38 -11.51 -8.01
N GLU A 54 9.46 -12.29 -7.94
CA GLU A 54 10.51 -12.17 -6.89
C GLU A 54 11.25 -10.83 -6.97
N GLU A 55 11.48 -10.33 -8.19
CA GLU A 55 12.09 -9.03 -8.42
C GLU A 55 11.20 -7.89 -7.91
N ALA A 56 9.89 -7.97 -8.16
CA ALA A 56 8.95 -6.90 -7.83
C ALA A 56 8.42 -6.92 -6.39
N LEU A 57 8.34 -8.08 -5.76
CA LEU A 57 7.64 -8.27 -4.50
C LEU A 57 8.55 -8.77 -3.39
N ALA A 58 8.22 -8.43 -2.15
CA ALA A 58 8.87 -8.95 -0.97
C ALA A 58 7.89 -9.11 0.18
N ILE A 59 8.24 -9.98 1.14
CA ILE A 59 7.54 -10.09 2.41
C ILE A 59 8.12 -9.08 3.40
N TRP A 60 7.23 -8.33 4.04
CA TRP A 60 7.54 -7.36 5.06
C TRP A 60 6.89 -7.75 6.39
N LEU A 61 7.58 -7.46 7.48
CA LEU A 61 6.99 -7.37 8.81
C LEU A 61 6.67 -5.90 9.06
N VAL A 62 5.40 -5.60 9.32
CA VAL A 62 4.88 -4.23 9.42
C VAL A 62 4.13 -4.07 10.73
N SER A 63 4.52 -3.09 11.52
CA SER A 63 3.85 -2.66 12.75
C SER A 63 3.82 -1.12 12.80
N PRO A 64 3.07 -0.51 13.72
CA PRO A 64 3.16 0.92 13.99
C PRO A 64 4.57 1.40 14.34
N LEU A 65 5.39 0.57 15.01
CA LEU A 65 6.71 0.96 15.50
C LEU A 65 7.83 0.76 14.46
N LEU A 66 7.71 -0.25 13.61
CA LEU A 66 8.78 -0.67 12.72
C LEU A 66 8.28 -1.45 11.49
N GLU A 67 8.92 -1.22 10.35
CA GLU A 67 8.71 -1.96 9.09
C GLU A 67 10.04 -2.54 8.59
N ILE A 68 10.07 -3.85 8.32
CA ILE A 68 11.29 -4.55 7.85
C ILE A 68 10.96 -5.46 6.66
N GLN A 69 11.69 -5.29 5.56
CA GLN A 69 11.71 -6.26 4.46
C GLN A 69 12.53 -7.50 4.85
N LEU A 70 11.95 -8.68 4.67
CA LEU A 70 12.66 -9.95 4.85
C LEU A 70 13.52 -10.27 3.62
N LYS A 71 14.68 -10.89 3.86
CA LYS A 71 15.46 -11.54 2.81
C LYS A 71 14.81 -12.87 2.43
N PRO A 72 14.86 -13.28 1.15
CA PRO A 72 14.22 -14.52 0.70
C PRO A 72 14.53 -15.76 1.53
N CYS A 73 15.80 -15.94 1.95
CA CYS A 73 16.24 -17.11 2.70
C CYS A 73 15.91 -17.09 4.21
N GLN A 74 15.33 -16.01 4.74
CA GLN A 74 15.01 -15.91 6.15
C GLN A 74 13.80 -16.77 6.52
N ILE A 75 13.92 -17.54 7.60
CA ILE A 75 12.82 -18.34 8.15
C ILE A 75 11.89 -17.43 8.94
N LEU A 76 10.66 -17.27 8.45
CA LEU A 76 9.70 -16.29 8.97
C LEU A 76 9.47 -16.46 10.49
N TYR A 77 9.18 -17.69 10.93
CA TYR A 77 8.93 -18.00 12.34
C TYR A 77 10.07 -17.53 13.26
N LYS A 78 11.33 -17.74 12.84
CA LYS A 78 12.51 -17.33 13.62
C LYS A 78 12.70 -15.82 13.66
N ILE A 79 12.31 -15.11 12.60
CA ILE A 79 12.38 -13.64 12.57
C ILE A 79 11.25 -13.05 13.43
N TYR A 80 10.04 -13.60 13.33
CA TYR A 80 8.89 -13.18 14.11
C TYR A 80 9.15 -13.28 15.63
N GLN A 81 9.74 -14.38 16.10
CA GLN A 81 10.14 -14.54 17.50
C GLN A 81 11.18 -13.52 18.00
N LYS A 82 11.90 -12.87 17.08
CA LYS A 82 12.90 -11.85 17.42
C LYS A 82 12.35 -10.43 17.34
N TRP A 83 11.05 -10.27 17.09
CA TRP A 83 10.43 -8.95 16.92
C TRP A 83 10.73 -7.97 18.07
N PRO A 84 10.56 -8.35 19.36
CA PRO A 84 10.88 -7.43 20.46
C PRO A 84 12.35 -6.97 20.45
N ALA A 85 13.28 -7.86 20.10
CA ALA A 85 14.69 -7.52 20.00
C ALA A 85 15.01 -6.58 18.82
N PHE A 86 14.21 -6.61 17.74
CA PHE A 86 14.33 -5.62 16.67
C PHE A 86 13.82 -4.25 17.14
N LEU A 87 12.68 -4.21 17.83
CA LEU A 87 12.13 -2.97 18.36
C LEU A 87 13.09 -2.30 19.35
N THR A 88 13.62 -3.04 20.33
CA THR A 88 14.63 -2.53 21.29
C THR A 88 15.88 -1.97 20.59
N ARG A 89 16.23 -2.51 19.42
CA ARG A 89 17.45 -2.11 18.71
C ARG A 89 17.25 -0.95 17.75
N PHE A 90 16.09 -0.87 17.11
CA PHE A 90 15.85 0.02 15.96
C PHE A 90 14.79 1.09 16.23
N THR A 91 14.24 1.16 17.44
CA THR A 91 13.25 2.16 17.83
C THR A 91 13.59 2.73 19.21
N ASN A 92 12.98 3.87 19.54
CA ASN A 92 13.03 4.46 20.89
C ASN A 92 11.76 4.13 21.70
N ALA A 93 11.02 3.08 21.32
CA ALA A 93 9.77 2.70 21.97
C ALA A 93 10.01 2.24 23.42
N GLU A 94 9.05 2.52 24.30
CA GLU A 94 9.11 2.08 25.69
C GLU A 94 8.88 0.56 25.81
N ASP A 95 9.38 -0.06 26.89
CA ASP A 95 9.25 -1.50 27.11
C ASP A 95 7.79 -1.99 27.02
N HIS A 96 6.85 -1.17 27.50
CA HIS A 96 5.42 -1.51 27.45
C HIS A 96 4.84 -1.47 26.03
N GLU A 97 5.33 -0.58 25.16
CA GLU A 97 4.95 -0.51 23.75
C GLU A 97 5.54 -1.72 22.99
N ILE A 98 6.81 -2.05 23.26
CA ILE A 98 7.50 -3.20 22.67
C ILE A 98 6.81 -4.53 23.01
N LEU A 99 6.32 -4.68 24.24
CA LEU A 99 5.63 -5.90 24.70
C LEU A 99 4.26 -6.11 24.03
N LEU A 100 3.61 -5.03 23.60
CA LEU A 100 2.27 -5.07 23.00
C LEU A 100 2.30 -5.08 21.47
N ASP A 101 3.44 -4.76 20.87
CA ASP A 101 3.58 -4.65 19.42
C ASP A 101 3.83 -6.02 18.76
N GLU A 102 2.94 -6.37 17.83
CA GLU A 102 3.04 -7.57 17.01
C GLU A 102 2.99 -7.18 15.52
N PRO A 103 3.95 -7.65 14.70
CA PRO A 103 4.00 -7.27 13.31
C PRO A 103 3.00 -8.09 12.48
N LEU A 104 2.45 -7.46 11.46
CA LEU A 104 1.72 -8.12 10.38
C LEU A 104 2.69 -8.57 9.29
N ILE A 105 2.36 -9.68 8.62
CA ILE A 105 3.09 -10.18 7.45
C ILE A 105 2.41 -9.59 6.22
N VAL A 106 3.12 -8.73 5.49
CA VAL A 106 2.54 -7.96 4.39
C VAL A 106 3.34 -8.18 3.10
N LEU A 107 2.66 -8.45 2.00
CA LEU A 107 3.25 -8.44 0.66
C LEU A 107 3.34 -6.98 0.18
N ARG A 108 4.54 -6.50 -0.08
CA ARG A 108 4.78 -5.12 -0.58
C ARG A 108 5.78 -5.13 -1.73
N ARG A 109 5.98 -3.96 -2.33
CA ARG A 109 7.04 -3.71 -3.30
C ARG A 109 8.41 -4.10 -2.72
N ASN A 110 9.22 -4.78 -3.51
CA ASN A 110 10.61 -5.02 -3.18
C ASN A 110 11.40 -3.70 -3.22
N VAL A 111 12.12 -3.37 -2.16
CA VAL A 111 12.93 -2.15 -2.08
C VAL A 111 14.04 -2.09 -3.14
N LEU A 112 14.40 -3.22 -3.72
CA LEU A 112 15.43 -3.32 -4.78
C LEU A 112 14.86 -3.16 -6.20
N LEU A 113 13.53 -3.15 -6.37
CA LEU A 113 12.91 -2.96 -7.68
C LEU A 113 13.26 -1.57 -8.24
N THR A 114 13.76 -1.51 -9.47
CA THR A 114 14.06 -0.25 -10.17
C THR A 114 12.81 0.32 -10.84
N LEU A 115 12.78 1.62 -11.10
CA LEU A 115 11.64 2.27 -11.75
C LEU A 115 11.42 1.75 -13.18
N ASP A 116 12.49 1.58 -13.96
CA ASP A 116 12.41 1.06 -15.33
C ASP A 116 11.79 -0.33 -15.36
N ARG A 117 12.19 -1.18 -14.40
CA ARG A 117 11.64 -2.51 -14.29
C ARG A 117 10.20 -2.51 -13.81
N GLU A 118 9.87 -1.67 -12.83
CA GLU A 118 8.50 -1.47 -12.38
C GLU A 118 7.57 -1.10 -13.53
N ILE A 119 7.99 -0.18 -14.42
CA ILE A 119 7.23 0.20 -15.62
C ILE A 119 7.01 -0.99 -16.56
N GLN A 120 8.04 -1.80 -16.80
CA GLN A 120 7.93 -2.99 -17.65
C GLN A 120 6.97 -4.03 -17.05
N LEU A 121 7.13 -4.32 -15.76
CA LEU A 121 6.37 -5.36 -15.08
C LEU A 121 4.91 -4.95 -14.88
N THR A 122 4.64 -3.70 -14.56
CA THR A 122 3.27 -3.19 -14.44
C THR A 122 2.54 -3.22 -15.78
N THR A 123 3.22 -2.95 -16.89
CA THR A 123 2.61 -3.09 -18.24
C THR A 123 2.23 -4.55 -18.55
N LYS A 124 2.97 -5.52 -17.99
CA LYS A 124 2.78 -6.95 -18.24
C LYS A 124 1.72 -7.58 -17.34
N TYR A 125 1.64 -7.19 -16.07
CA TYR A 125 0.81 -7.86 -15.05
C TYR A 125 -0.13 -6.89 -14.33
N GLU A 126 -1.43 -7.01 -14.58
CA GLU A 126 -2.44 -6.13 -13.99
C GLU A 126 -2.53 -6.28 -12.47
N LYS A 127 -2.55 -7.52 -11.96
CA LYS A 127 -2.61 -7.80 -10.52
C LYS A 127 -1.38 -7.30 -9.78
N LEU A 128 -0.19 -7.37 -10.41
CA LEU A 128 1.03 -6.79 -9.85
C LEU A 128 0.93 -5.26 -9.74
N ALA A 129 0.45 -4.60 -10.80
CA ALA A 129 0.25 -3.14 -10.78
C ALA A 129 -0.73 -2.73 -9.67
N GLN A 130 -1.78 -3.52 -9.42
CA GLN A 130 -2.69 -3.29 -8.31
C GLN A 130 -2.00 -3.39 -6.94
N VAL A 131 -1.18 -4.43 -6.72
CA VAL A 131 -0.44 -4.60 -5.46
C VAL A 131 0.52 -3.43 -5.22
N LEU A 132 1.28 -3.04 -6.25
CA LEU A 132 2.20 -1.90 -6.18
C LEU A 132 1.46 -0.58 -5.94
N TYR A 133 0.30 -0.39 -6.57
CA TYR A 133 -0.56 0.76 -6.32
C TYR A 133 -1.00 0.84 -4.86
N PHE A 134 -1.48 -0.25 -4.26
CA PHE A 134 -1.91 -0.21 -2.85
C PHE A 134 -0.75 0.08 -1.89
N ASP A 135 0.43 -0.47 -2.16
CA ASP A 135 1.64 -0.16 -1.37
C ASP A 135 2.08 1.31 -1.54
N ALA A 136 2.02 1.84 -2.76
CA ALA A 136 2.33 3.24 -3.03
C ALA A 136 1.30 4.20 -2.41
N ARG A 137 0.02 3.84 -2.46
CA ARG A 137 -1.08 4.61 -1.85
C ARG A 137 -0.90 4.71 -0.34
N ASP A 138 -0.59 3.61 0.34
CA ASP A 138 -0.32 3.61 1.79
C ASP A 138 0.81 4.59 2.15
N LYS A 139 1.92 4.53 1.41
CA LYS A 139 3.07 5.44 1.59
C LYS A 139 2.74 6.89 1.27
N TYR A 140 1.92 7.13 0.25
CA TYR A 140 1.41 8.46 -0.07
C TYR A 140 0.55 9.02 1.05
N LEU A 141 -0.48 8.29 1.49
CA LEU A 141 -1.40 8.73 2.55
C LEU A 141 -0.70 8.98 3.89
N CYS A 142 0.31 8.15 4.22
CA CYS A 142 1.15 8.34 5.40
C CYS A 142 2.16 9.50 5.27
N GLY A 143 2.22 10.18 4.12
CA GLY A 143 3.14 11.29 3.86
C GLY A 143 4.60 10.87 3.60
N LYS A 144 4.89 9.57 3.45
CA LYS A 144 6.24 9.07 3.11
C LYS A 144 6.60 9.47 1.67
N TYR A 145 5.63 9.45 0.77
CA TYR A 145 5.76 10.00 -0.58
C TYR A 145 5.21 11.43 -0.62
N SER A 146 6.12 12.40 -0.65
CA SER A 146 5.76 13.81 -0.79
C SER A 146 5.59 14.14 -2.27
N VAL A 147 4.46 14.71 -2.61
CA VAL A 147 4.16 15.28 -3.93
C VAL A 147 3.73 16.73 -3.74
N ASP A 148 3.74 17.52 -4.79
CA ASP A 148 3.14 18.85 -4.78
C ASP A 148 1.60 18.76 -4.76
N ILE A 149 0.92 19.90 -4.60
CA ILE A 149 -0.54 19.94 -4.53
C ILE A 149 -1.21 19.55 -5.85
N GLU A 150 -0.65 19.90 -7.01
CA GLU A 150 -1.22 19.60 -8.33
C GLU A 150 -1.22 18.08 -8.56
N SER A 151 -0.06 17.45 -8.33
CA SER A 151 0.07 15.99 -8.33
C SER A 151 -0.89 15.33 -7.32
N SER A 152 -1.08 15.92 -6.15
CA SER A 152 -1.99 15.39 -5.13
C SER A 152 -3.46 15.40 -5.58
N LEU A 153 -3.89 16.46 -6.28
CA LEU A 153 -5.24 16.55 -6.84
C LEU A 153 -5.48 15.45 -7.88
N GLU A 154 -4.50 15.22 -8.77
CA GLU A 154 -4.55 14.14 -9.76
C GLU A 154 -4.64 12.76 -9.09
N LEU A 155 -3.82 12.52 -8.06
CA LEU A 155 -3.84 11.27 -7.28
C LEU A 155 -5.21 11.05 -6.59
N VAL A 156 -5.84 12.10 -6.07
CA VAL A 156 -7.19 12.00 -5.49
C VAL A 156 -8.21 11.66 -6.57
N GLY A 157 -8.16 12.31 -7.74
CA GLY A 157 -9.03 12.03 -8.87
C GLY A 157 -8.91 10.58 -9.37
N LEU A 158 -7.69 10.07 -9.48
CA LEU A 158 -7.41 8.66 -9.83
C LEU A 158 -7.99 7.69 -8.81
N GLN A 159 -7.79 7.94 -7.51
CA GLN A 159 -8.32 7.08 -6.46
C GLN A 159 -9.85 7.07 -6.44
N LEU A 160 -10.51 8.22 -6.62
CA LEU A 160 -11.97 8.29 -6.76
C LEU A 160 -12.48 7.42 -7.91
N ALA A 161 -11.81 7.47 -9.06
CA ALA A 161 -12.16 6.65 -10.22
C ALA A 161 -11.91 5.15 -10.02
N ILE A 162 -10.93 4.79 -9.20
CA ILE A 162 -10.64 3.41 -8.82
C ILE A 162 -11.71 2.88 -7.84
N GLU A 163 -12.06 3.66 -6.81
CA GLU A 163 -12.92 3.23 -5.70
C GLU A 163 -14.41 3.34 -6.02
N PHE A 164 -14.83 4.42 -6.68
CA PHE A 164 -16.25 4.72 -6.92
C PHE A 164 -16.66 4.57 -8.39
N GLY A 165 -15.72 4.24 -9.28
CA GLY A 165 -15.96 4.11 -10.71
C GLY A 165 -15.98 5.46 -11.45
N PRO A 166 -16.55 5.53 -12.66
CA PRO A 166 -16.54 6.77 -13.43
C PRO A 166 -17.34 7.89 -12.74
N CYS A 167 -16.86 9.12 -12.87
CA CYS A 167 -17.50 10.34 -12.37
C CYS A 167 -18.86 10.56 -13.06
N ASN A 168 -19.89 9.98 -12.45
CA ASN A 168 -21.25 9.94 -12.95
C ASN A 168 -22.18 10.59 -11.92
N GLY A 169 -22.91 11.62 -12.34
CA GLY A 169 -23.89 12.28 -11.49
C GLY A 169 -23.85 13.80 -11.61
N ASN A 170 -24.77 14.45 -10.90
CA ASN A 170 -24.75 15.91 -10.78
C ASN A 170 -23.54 16.33 -9.94
N TYR A 171 -22.84 17.38 -10.38
CA TYR A 171 -21.75 18.07 -9.72
C TYR A 171 -21.87 18.13 -8.19
N ASN A 172 -23.01 18.55 -7.63
CA ASN A 172 -23.18 18.66 -6.17
C ASN A 172 -22.94 17.33 -5.44
N LYS A 173 -23.47 16.22 -5.97
CA LYS A 173 -23.29 14.90 -5.37
C LYS A 173 -21.84 14.45 -5.41
N MET A 174 -21.12 14.79 -6.48
CA MET A 174 -19.71 14.43 -6.63
C MET A 174 -18.83 15.25 -5.69
N ILE A 175 -19.17 16.52 -5.48
CA ILE A 175 -18.48 17.36 -4.50
C ILE A 175 -18.70 16.84 -3.07
N ASP A 176 -19.92 16.41 -2.72
CA ASP A 176 -20.18 15.83 -1.40
C ASP A 176 -19.42 14.51 -1.22
N LEU A 177 -19.40 13.64 -2.25
CA LEU A 177 -18.57 12.41 -2.26
C LEU A 177 -17.08 12.72 -2.00
N ILE A 178 -16.52 13.72 -2.71
CA ILE A 178 -15.14 14.16 -2.54
C ILE A 178 -14.90 14.60 -1.10
N TYR A 179 -15.80 15.44 -0.55
CA TYR A 179 -15.64 16.00 0.78
C TYR A 179 -15.62 14.92 1.87
N ASP A 180 -16.51 13.94 1.75
CA ASP A 180 -16.70 12.86 2.71
C ASP A 180 -15.48 11.92 2.75
N HIS A 181 -14.88 11.62 1.60
CA HIS A 181 -13.80 10.63 1.52
C HIS A 181 -12.39 11.23 1.49
N LEU A 182 -12.24 12.56 1.41
CA LEU A 182 -10.93 13.17 1.17
C LEU A 182 -9.84 12.78 2.19
N ASN A 183 -10.21 12.56 3.45
CA ASN A 183 -9.26 12.18 4.50
C ASN A 183 -8.60 10.81 4.23
N GLU A 184 -9.24 9.96 3.42
CA GLU A 184 -8.79 8.62 3.04
C GLU A 184 -8.09 8.61 1.66
N LEU A 185 -8.08 9.75 0.98
CA LEU A 185 -7.60 9.91 -0.39
C LEU A 185 -6.41 10.87 -0.49
N ALA A 186 -6.15 11.70 0.52
CA ALA A 186 -5.03 12.64 0.53
C ALA A 186 -4.33 12.69 1.90
N PRO A 187 -3.03 13.01 1.94
CA PRO A 187 -2.33 13.32 3.17
C PRO A 187 -3.02 14.44 3.96
N SER A 188 -2.87 14.42 5.27
CA SER A 188 -3.48 15.43 6.16
C SER A 188 -3.01 16.86 5.87
N SER A 189 -1.80 17.03 5.33
CA SER A 189 -1.26 18.32 4.87
C SER A 189 -2.05 18.89 3.68
N HIS A 190 -2.43 18.05 2.72
CA HIS A 190 -3.14 18.48 1.51
C HIS A 190 -4.65 18.53 1.70
N THR A 191 -5.20 17.66 2.54
CA THR A 191 -6.64 17.67 2.90
C THR A 191 -7.09 19.06 3.33
N LYS A 192 -6.30 19.78 4.13
CA LYS A 192 -6.61 21.13 4.61
C LYS A 192 -6.64 22.20 3.51
N LEU A 193 -5.87 22.00 2.45
CA LEU A 193 -5.81 22.91 1.30
C LEU A 193 -6.98 22.64 0.35
N ILE A 194 -7.32 21.37 0.18
CA ILE A 194 -8.39 20.94 -0.71
C ILE A 194 -9.77 21.24 -0.11
N LYS A 195 -9.99 21.06 1.20
CA LYS A 195 -11.31 21.32 1.83
C LYS A 195 -11.60 22.81 1.95
N SER A 196 -12.71 23.23 1.36
CA SER A 196 -13.40 24.47 1.67
C SER A 196 -13.99 24.41 3.08
N PHE A 197 -14.09 25.59 3.70
CA PHE A 197 -14.76 25.72 4.98
C PHE A 197 -16.29 25.64 4.80
N ARG A 198 -16.92 24.62 5.37
CA ARG A 198 -18.39 24.46 5.41
C ARG A 198 -18.91 24.65 6.84
N LEU A 199 -19.96 25.47 7.00
CA LEU A 199 -20.71 25.59 8.26
C LEU A 199 -22.17 25.22 7.97
N PHE A 200 -22.70 24.22 8.69
CA PHE A 200 -24.06 23.68 8.46
C PHE A 200 -24.35 23.24 7.01
N GLY A 201 -23.35 22.68 6.31
CA GLY A 201 -23.49 22.23 4.93
C GLY A 201 -23.49 23.36 3.88
N LEU A 202 -23.42 24.62 4.32
CA LEU A 202 -23.32 25.78 3.44
C LEU A 202 -21.86 26.25 3.35
N SER A 203 -21.40 26.51 2.14
CA SER A 203 -20.11 27.19 1.91
C SER A 203 -20.29 28.66 2.29
N LEU A 204 -19.82 29.01 3.49
CA LEU A 204 -20.16 30.29 4.13
C LEU A 204 -19.15 31.42 3.85
N MET A 205 -17.98 31.11 3.27
CA MET A 205 -16.92 32.10 3.00
C MET A 205 -16.43 32.01 1.56
N GLU A 206 -16.76 33.02 0.75
CA GLU A 206 -16.22 33.17 -0.61
C GLU A 206 -14.68 33.31 -0.63
N CYS A 207 -14.07 33.73 0.48
CA CYS A 207 -12.64 33.99 0.61
C CYS A 207 -11.77 32.74 0.87
N ARG A 208 -12.37 31.58 1.19
CA ARG A 208 -11.65 30.30 1.39
C ARG A 208 -12.28 29.20 0.54
N LYS A 209 -12.22 29.39 -0.78
CA LYS A 209 -12.55 28.33 -1.74
C LYS A 209 -11.45 27.28 -1.66
N GLY A 210 -11.84 26.05 -1.35
CA GLY A 210 -10.97 24.90 -1.45
C GLY A 210 -10.73 24.50 -2.91
N LEU A 211 -10.03 23.40 -3.09
CA LEU A 211 -9.66 22.86 -4.40
C LEU A 211 -10.57 21.70 -4.82
N GLU A 212 -11.75 21.54 -4.22
CA GLU A 212 -12.66 20.43 -4.54
C GLU A 212 -13.10 20.43 -6.00
N ASN A 213 -13.20 21.61 -6.61
CA ASN A 213 -13.51 21.73 -8.04
C ASN A 213 -12.39 21.16 -8.91
N GLN A 214 -11.14 21.39 -8.53
CA GLN A 214 -10.00 20.81 -9.23
C GLN A 214 -9.97 19.30 -9.04
N VAL A 215 -10.25 18.79 -7.83
CA VAL A 215 -10.41 17.34 -7.61
C VAL A 215 -11.54 16.77 -8.48
N TYR A 216 -12.66 17.48 -8.60
CA TYR A 216 -13.77 17.06 -9.47
C TYR A 216 -13.36 16.99 -10.94
N ASP A 217 -12.60 17.98 -11.42
CA ASP A 217 -12.07 17.99 -12.78
C ASP A 217 -11.08 16.84 -13.00
N GLU A 218 -10.15 16.61 -12.06
CA GLU A 218 -9.22 15.47 -12.11
C GLU A 218 -9.95 14.12 -12.06
N TYR A 219 -11.01 14.00 -11.27
CA TYR A 219 -11.84 12.80 -11.23
C TYR A 219 -12.54 12.55 -12.59
N ARG A 220 -13.01 13.60 -13.27
CA ARG A 220 -13.55 13.49 -14.64
C ARG A 220 -12.50 13.09 -15.65
N VAL A 221 -11.29 13.66 -15.56
CA VAL A 221 -10.16 13.27 -16.42
C VAL A 221 -9.84 11.79 -16.18
N ALA A 222 -9.69 11.37 -14.93
CA ALA A 222 -9.38 9.99 -14.58
C ALA A 222 -10.44 8.98 -15.06
N SER A 223 -11.70 9.42 -15.12
CA SER A 223 -12.83 8.61 -15.58
C SER A 223 -12.88 8.47 -17.10
N THR A 224 -12.50 9.50 -17.84
CA THR A 224 -12.62 9.54 -19.31
C THR A 224 -11.33 9.16 -20.03
N HIS A 225 -10.18 9.56 -19.48
CA HIS A 225 -8.87 9.35 -20.08
C HIS A 225 -8.33 7.92 -19.86
N PHE A 226 -8.62 7.32 -18.70
CA PHE A 226 -8.20 5.96 -18.39
C PHE A 226 -9.38 5.00 -18.45
N HIS A 227 -9.29 4.02 -19.35
CA HIS A 227 -10.40 3.10 -19.65
C HIS A 227 -10.65 2.04 -18.58
N ASN A 228 -9.64 1.68 -17.79
CA ASN A 228 -9.72 0.64 -16.76
C ASN A 228 -8.88 1.01 -15.52
N ASN A 229 -9.06 0.26 -14.44
CA ASN A 229 -8.31 0.48 -13.21
C ASN A 229 -6.83 0.20 -13.39
N HIS A 230 -6.44 -0.74 -14.25
CA HIS A 230 -5.04 -0.99 -14.56
C HIS A 230 -4.28 0.27 -15.01
N ALA A 231 -4.83 1.00 -15.99
CA ALA A 231 -4.23 2.23 -16.47
C ALA A 231 -4.17 3.32 -15.39
N ARG A 232 -5.17 3.37 -14.50
CA ARG A 232 -5.19 4.30 -13.36
C ARG A 232 -4.13 3.94 -12.31
N TYR A 233 -3.92 2.66 -12.01
CA TYR A 233 -2.84 2.19 -11.14
C TYR A 233 -1.47 2.60 -11.69
N VAL A 234 -1.24 2.35 -12.99
CA VAL A 234 0.01 2.71 -13.66
C VAL A 234 0.23 4.22 -13.63
N GLN A 235 -0.80 5.03 -13.87
CA GLN A 235 -0.68 6.49 -13.79
C GLN A 235 -0.37 6.96 -12.37
N PHE A 236 -1.05 6.42 -11.36
CA PHE A 236 -0.78 6.73 -9.95
C PHE A 236 0.69 6.46 -9.61
N LEU A 237 1.21 5.28 -10.01
CA LEU A 237 2.60 4.88 -9.80
C LEU A 237 3.59 5.81 -10.48
N LYS A 238 3.30 6.30 -11.69
CA LYS A 238 4.17 7.26 -12.40
C LYS A 238 4.29 8.59 -11.66
N ILE A 239 3.17 9.11 -11.15
CA ILE A 239 3.15 10.39 -10.42
C ILE A 239 3.99 10.26 -9.14
N VAL A 240 3.74 9.23 -8.33
CA VAL A 240 4.52 9.03 -7.09
C VAL A 240 5.98 8.64 -7.34
N GLY A 241 6.25 7.90 -8.43
CA GLY A 241 7.59 7.50 -8.85
C GLY A 241 8.47 8.67 -9.27
N SER A 242 7.86 9.80 -9.63
CA SER A 242 8.57 11.05 -9.92
C SER A 242 9.00 11.79 -8.64
N SER A 243 8.52 11.38 -7.46
CA SER A 243 8.91 11.98 -6.18
C SER A 243 10.36 11.62 -5.83
N PRO A 244 11.21 12.59 -5.42
CA PRO A 244 12.57 12.31 -4.95
C PRO A 244 12.62 11.31 -3.78
N ARG A 245 11.53 11.20 -3.01
CA ARG A 245 11.45 10.32 -1.82
C ARG A 245 11.01 8.90 -2.15
N PHE A 246 10.60 8.61 -3.38
CA PHE A 246 10.20 7.27 -3.80
C PHE A 246 11.30 6.22 -3.57
N PHE A 247 12.56 6.63 -3.70
CA PHE A 247 13.74 5.78 -3.52
C PHE A 247 14.30 5.77 -2.09
N LEU A 248 13.73 6.53 -1.17
CA LEU A 248 14.23 6.56 0.20
C LEU A 248 13.85 5.26 0.92
N LYS A 249 14.87 4.52 1.33
CA LYS A 249 14.74 3.49 2.36
C LYS A 249 14.46 4.19 3.68
N PHE A 250 13.20 4.44 3.99
CA PHE A 250 12.82 4.97 5.29
C PHE A 250 13.05 3.87 6.34
N PHE A 251 14.18 3.96 7.05
CA PHE A 251 14.26 3.46 8.41
C PHE A 251 13.69 4.60 9.27
N PHE A 252 12.44 4.48 9.72
CA PHE A 252 11.94 5.43 10.71
C PHE A 252 12.69 5.18 12.02
N ASN A 253 13.54 6.13 12.41
CA ASN A 253 13.73 6.44 13.82
C ASN A 253 12.60 7.42 14.17
N PHE A 254 11.62 6.95 14.93
CA PHE A 254 10.78 7.84 15.74
C PHE A 254 11.58 8.33 16.94
#